data_AF-A0A5S5AFZ9-F1
#
_entry.id   AF-A0A5S5AFZ9-F1
#
_cell.length_a   1.000
_cell.length_b   1.000
_cell.length_c   1.000
_cell.angle_alpha   90.00
_cell.angle_beta   90.00
_cell.angle_gamma   90.00
#
_symmetry.space_group_name_H-M   'P 1'
#
loop_
_entity.id
_entity.type
_entity.pdbx_description
1 polymer ?
#
loop_
_entity_poly.entity_id
_entity_poly.type
_entity_poly.pdbx_seq_one_letter_code
_entity_poly.pdbx_strand_id
1 'polypeptide(L)' 'MLTMTHIDNIRKAFFMKGQNISEIAREFQKDRKTIRKYIYQ' A
#
# COMPACT_ATOMS: atom_id res chain seq x y z
N MET A 1 11.16 -2.08 -10.84
CA MET A 1 11.48 -2.22 -9.39
C MET A 1 10.69 -1.15 -8.64
N LEU A 2 9.94 -1.52 -7.61
CA LEU A 2 9.37 -0.53 -6.70
C LEU A 2 10.53 0.01 -5.86
N THR A 3 10.83 1.30 -5.99
CA THR A 3 11.67 2.02 -5.04
C THR A 3 11.08 1.85 -3.64
N MET A 4 11.93 1.66 -2.62
CA MET A 4 11.53 1.49 -1.20
C MET A 4 10.46 2.50 -0.76
N THR A 5 10.51 3.70 -1.33
CA THR A 5 9.55 4.79 -1.17
C THR A 5 8.09 4.40 -1.45
N HIS A 6 7.80 3.56 -2.44
CA HIS A 6 6.43 3.17 -2.76
C HIS A 6 5.82 2.24 -1.70
N ILE A 7 6.61 1.31 -1.15
CA ILE A 7 6.17 0.40 -0.10
C ILE A 7 5.95 1.20 1.20
N ASP A 8 6.84 2.13 1.52
CA ASP A 8 6.68 3.00 2.69
C ASP A 8 5.46 3.91 2.57
N ASN A 9 5.17 4.43 1.38
CA ASN A 9 3.95 5.22 1.14
C ASN A 9 2.68 4.38 1.33
N ILE A 10 2.67 3.12 0.86
CA ILE A 10 1.57 2.17 1.07
C ILE A 10 1.38 1.87 2.56
N ARG A 11 2.47 1.63 3.30
CA ARG A 11 2.42 1.38 4.75
C ARG A 11 1.95 2.61 5.52
N LYS A 12 2.44 3.81 5.17
CA LYS A 12 1.96 5.07 5.77
C LYS A 12 0.48 5.30 5.49
N ALA A 13 0.02 5.03 4.28
CA ALA A 13 -1.40 5.12 3.93
C ALA A 13 -2.27 4.21 4.81
N PHE A 14 -1.83 2.98 5.06
CA PHE A 14 -2.55 2.04 5.92
C PHE A 14 -2.46 2.39 7.41
N PHE A 15 -1.25 2.56 7.95
CA PHE A 15 -1.02 2.73 9.39
C PHE A 15 -1.24 4.16 9.91
N MET A 16 -0.91 5.18 9.11
CA MET A 16 -1.03 6.59 9.55
C MET A 16 -2.31 7.25 9.08
N LYS A 17 -2.72 7.04 7.82
CA LYS A 17 -3.95 7.65 7.29
C LYS A 17 -5.20 6.81 7.58
N GLY A 18 -5.04 5.54 7.97
CA GLY A 18 -6.17 4.63 8.23
C GLY A 18 -6.93 4.23 6.97
N GLN A 19 -6.33 4.37 5.78
CA GLN A 19 -6.97 4.01 4.51
C GLN A 19 -7.15 2.49 4.41
N ASN A 20 -8.25 2.06 3.80
CA ASN A 20 -8.50 0.65 3.59
C ASN A 20 -7.72 0.11 2.37
N ILE A 21 -7.50 -1.21 2.33
CA ILE A 21 -6.71 -1.87 1.26
C ILE A 21 -7.27 -1.59 -0.14
N SER A 22 -8.58 -1.41 -0.27
CA SER A 22 -9.23 -1.12 -1.56
C SER A 22 -8.95 0.30 -2.05
N GLU A 23 -8.93 1.29 -1.16
CA GLU A 23 -8.55 2.68 -1.45
C GLU A 23 -7.08 2.76 -1.87
N ILE A 24 -6.21 2.13 -1.08
CA ILE A 24 -4.76 2.08 -1.37
C ILE A 24 -4.51 1.36 -2.71
N ALA A 25 -5.23 0.29 -3.00
CA ALA A 25 -5.13 -0.39 -4.30
C ALA A 25 -5.47 0.51 -5.49
N ARG A 26 -6.49 1.38 -5.35
CA ARG A 26 -6.87 2.35 -6.38
C ARG A 26 -5.86 3.48 -6.51
N GLU A 27 -5.41 4.03 -5.37
CA GLU A 27 -4.46 5.15 -5.32
C GLU A 27 -3.09 4.76 -5.92
N PHE A 28 -2.60 3.56 -5.61
CA PHE A 28 -1.30 3.08 -6.10
C PHE A 28 -1.40 2.26 -7.39
N GLN A 29 -2.60 2.09 -7.95
CA GLN A 29 -2.88 1.27 -9.14
C GLN A 29 -2.26 -0.14 -9.05
N LYS A 30 -2.50 -0.82 -7.93
CA LYS A 30 -1.99 -2.18 -7.66
C LYS A 30 -3.11 -3.10 -7.20
N ASP A 31 -2.90 -4.39 -7.43
CA ASP A 31 -3.77 -5.42 -6.90
C ASP A 31 -3.80 -5.42 -5.37
N ARG A 32 -4.97 -5.69 -4.81
CA ARG A 32 -5.16 -5.80 -3.35
C ARG A 32 -4.24 -6.85 -2.72
N LYS A 33 -3.92 -7.93 -3.46
CA LYS A 33 -2.97 -8.97 -3.02
C LYS A 33 -1.56 -8.39 -2.83
N THR A 34 -1.14 -7.54 -3.76
CA THR A 34 0.17 -6.85 -3.75
C THR A 34 0.24 -5.83 -2.63
N ILE A 35 -0.81 -5.03 -2.45
CA ILE A 35 -0.93 -4.09 -1.32
C ILE A 35 -0.90 -4.83 0.03
N ARG A 36 -1.67 -5.92 0.18
CA ARG A 36 -1.65 -6.76 1.39
C ARG A 36 -0.25 -7.29 1.68
N LYS A 37 0.46 -7.79 0.66
CA LYS A 37 1.85 -8.23 0.82
C LYS A 37 2.73 -7.10 1.35
N TYR A 38 2.65 -5.89 0.80
CA TYR A 38 3.48 -4.77 1.24
C TYR A 38 3.15 -4.23 2.63
N ILE A 39 1.91 -4.39 3.09
CA ILE A 39 1.51 -4.00 4.45
C ILE A 39 2.06 -4.96 5.51
N TYR A 40 2.07 -6.27 5.24
CA TYR A 40 2.37 -7.31 6.24
C TYR A 40 3.72 -8.02 6.07
N GLN A 41 4.39 -7.85 4.93
CA GLN A 41 5.79 -8.24 4.73
C GLN A 41 6.70 -7.28 5.47
#